data_AF-A0A833WJM7-F1
#
_entry.id   AF-A0A833WJM7-F1
#
_cell.length_a   1.000
_cell.length_b   1.000
_cell.length_c   1.000
_cell.angle_alpha   90.00
_cell.angle_beta   90.00
_cell.angle_gamma   90.00
#
_symmetry.space_group_name_H-M   'P 1'
#
loop_
_entity.id
_entity.type
_entity.pdbx_description
1 polymer ?
#
loop_
_entity_poly.entity_id
_entity_poly.type
_entity_poly.pdbx_seq_one_letter_code
_entity_poly.pdbx_strand_id
1 'polypeptide(L)'
;MTISKWTLENLFPHLGKLGRHVERNSVKDTVAEKLVDQRIVVDGRTMFYWDCGTEAIASVMVDNDFLTPILELLGSLEEVSEVFEHALVSPNLQWRSIS
;
A
#
# COMPACT_ATOMS: atom_id res chain seq x y z
N MET A 1 4.96 -8.23 5.95
CA MET A 1 3.55 -7.83 5.82
C MET A 1 2.84 -8.80 4.87
N THR A 2 1.57 -9.11 5.12
CA THR A 2 0.74 -9.86 4.16
C THR A 2 -0.23 -8.88 3.48
N ILE A 3 -0.33 -8.93 2.16
CA ILE A 3 -1.28 -8.14 1.38
C ILE A 3 -2.61 -8.90 1.36
N SER A 4 -3.47 -8.61 2.32
CA SER A 4 -4.76 -9.29 2.41
C SER A 4 -5.79 -8.67 1.47
N LYS A 5 -6.92 -9.37 1.25
CA LYS A 5 -8.09 -8.78 0.59
C LYS A 5 -8.53 -7.45 1.23
N TRP A 6 -8.47 -7.37 2.56
CA TRP A 6 -8.76 -6.13 3.30
C TRP A 6 -7.79 -5.00 2.90
N THR A 7 -6.50 -5.31 2.75
CA THR A 7 -5.47 -4.35 2.30
C THR A 7 -5.83 -3.79 0.92
N LEU A 8 -6.23 -4.65 -0.02
CA LEU A 8 -6.66 -4.21 -1.35
C LEU A 8 -7.93 -3.36 -1.27
N GLU A 9 -8.95 -3.78 -0.54
CA GLU A 9 -10.22 -3.05 -0.44
C GLU A 9 -10.09 -1.68 0.23
N ASN A 10 -9.17 -1.53 1.19
CA ASN A 10 -9.07 -0.32 2.02
C ASN A 10 -7.92 0.61 1.63
N LEU A 11 -6.84 0.10 1.03
CA LEU A 11 -5.69 0.93 0.61
C LEU A 11 -5.65 1.13 -0.91
N PHE A 12 -6.17 0.16 -1.67
CA PHE A 12 -6.13 0.13 -3.13
C PHE A 12 -7.54 -0.14 -3.71
N PRO A 13 -8.56 0.69 -3.39
CA PRO A 13 -9.95 0.38 -3.67
C PRO A 13 -10.27 0.18 -5.17
N HIS A 14 -9.42 0.69 -6.06
CA HIS A 14 -9.49 0.43 -7.49
C HIS A 14 -9.10 -1.00 -7.89
N LEU A 15 -8.30 -1.70 -7.07
CA LEU A 15 -7.93 -3.11 -7.20
C LEU A 15 -8.86 -4.04 -6.39
N GLY A 16 -9.50 -3.53 -5.33
CA GLY A 16 -10.34 -4.30 -4.41
C GLY A 16 -11.67 -4.84 -4.98
N LYS A 17 -11.96 -4.67 -6.28
CA LYS A 17 -13.22 -5.13 -6.91
C LYS A 17 -13.16 -6.58 -7.43
N LEU A 18 -12.22 -7.37 -6.94
CA LEU A 18 -12.06 -8.79 -7.29
C LEU A 18 -13.39 -9.53 -7.09
N GLY A 19 -14.05 -9.89 -8.21
CA GLY A 19 -15.29 -10.67 -8.22
C GLY A 19 -16.60 -9.92 -8.51
N ARG A 20 -16.60 -8.62 -8.84
CA ARG A 20 -17.78 -7.99 -9.47
C ARG A 20 -17.71 -8.22 -10.98
N HIS A 21 -18.77 -8.78 -11.54
CA HIS A 21 -18.94 -9.24 -12.93
C HIS A 21 -18.80 -8.15 -14.02
N VAL A 22 -17.67 -7.43 -14.06
CA VAL A 22 -17.31 -6.53 -15.14
C VAL A 22 -15.97 -7.03 -15.68
N GLU A 23 -15.97 -7.46 -16.93
CA GLU A 23 -14.86 -7.92 -17.77
C GLU A 23 -13.54 -8.27 -17.05
N ARG A 24 -13.35 -9.57 -16.78
CA ARG A 24 -12.17 -10.21 -16.14
C ARG A 24 -10.82 -10.07 -16.89
N ASN A 25 -10.66 -9.06 -17.75
CA ASN A 25 -9.49 -8.90 -18.61
C ASN A 25 -8.78 -7.55 -18.43
N SER A 26 -9.05 -6.82 -17.35
CA SER A 26 -8.33 -5.58 -17.07
C SER A 26 -6.98 -5.87 -16.40
N VAL A 27 -5.96 -5.06 -16.70
CA VAL A 27 -4.64 -5.13 -16.04
C VAL A 27 -4.77 -5.08 -14.51
N LYS A 28 -5.79 -4.35 -14.01
CA LYS A 28 -6.09 -4.17 -12.58
C LYS A 28 -6.49 -5.47 -11.88
N ASP A 29 -7.27 -6.32 -12.54
CA ASP A 29 -7.66 -7.62 -11.97
C ASP A 29 -6.46 -8.56 -11.87
N THR A 30 -5.63 -8.61 -12.92
CA THR A 30 -4.39 -9.39 -12.94
C THR A 30 -3.42 -8.93 -11.84
N VAL A 31 -3.28 -7.61 -11.65
CA VAL A 31 -2.44 -7.05 -10.59
C VAL A 31 -3.01 -7.37 -9.21
N ALA A 32 -4.33 -7.25 -9.00
CA ALA A 32 -4.96 -7.59 -7.72
C ALA A 32 -4.75 -9.08 -7.35
N GLU A 33 -4.88 -9.99 -8.31
CA GLU A 33 -4.63 -11.43 -8.12
C GLU A 33 -3.16 -11.73 -7.81
N LYS A 34 -2.22 -11.03 -8.44
CA LYS A 34 -0.79 -11.15 -8.11
C LYS A 34 -0.48 -10.67 -6.70
N LEU A 35 -1.18 -9.65 -6.21
CA LEU A 35 -0.91 -9.03 -4.91
C LEU A 35 -1.58 -9.76 -3.74
N VAL A 36 -2.81 -10.23 -3.90
CA VAL A 36 -3.58 -10.80 -2.79
C VAL A 36 -2.87 -12.04 -2.21
N ASP A 37 -2.90 -12.15 -0.88
CA ASP A 37 -2.30 -13.21 -0.08
C ASP A 37 -0.76 -13.32 -0.18
N GLN A 38 -0.10 -12.37 -0.87
CA GLN A 38 1.35 -12.31 -0.89
C GLN A 38 1.93 -11.84 0.44
N ARG A 39 3.02 -12.49 0.83
CA ARG A 39 3.82 -12.10 1.99
C ARG A 39 5.10 -11.44 1.50
N ILE A 40 5.25 -10.17 1.85
CA ILE A 40 6.41 -9.35 1.51
C ILE A 40 7.16 -8.90 2.75
N VAL A 41 8.44 -8.60 2.58
CA VAL A 41 9.25 -7.89 3.58
C VAL A 41 9.14 -6.40 3.27
N VAL A 42 8.82 -5.60 4.29
CA VAL A 42 8.70 -4.14 4.16
C VAL A 42 9.70 -3.58 5.15
N ASP A 43 10.72 -2.90 4.63
CA ASP A 43 11.67 -2.19 5.47
C ASP A 43 11.03 -0.89 5.94
N GLY A 44 11.20 -0.57 7.22
CA GLY A 44 10.55 0.58 7.80
C GLY A 44 11.32 1.19 8.96
N ARG A 45 10.96 2.43 9.25
CA ARG A 45 11.49 3.24 10.35
C ARG A 45 10.32 3.84 11.11
N THR A 46 10.42 3.85 12.42
CA THR A 46 9.46 4.52 13.30
C THR A 46 10.22 5.55 14.15
N MET A 47 9.80 6.80 14.06
CA MET A 47 10.34 7.90 14.84
C MET A 47 9.30 8.34 15.87
N PHE A 48 9.74 8.44 17.13
CA PHE A 48 8.92 8.95 18.22
C PHE A 48 9.42 10.34 18.59
N TYR A 49 8.53 11.33 18.52
CA TYR A 49 8.83 12.69 18.94
C TYR A 49 8.35 12.89 20.37
N TRP A 50 9.29 13.17 21.25
CA TRP A 50 9.04 13.46 22.64
C TRP A 50 8.82 14.96 22.85
N ASP A 51 7.79 15.32 23.63
CA ASP A 51 7.56 16.67 24.10
C ASP A 51 8.00 16.78 25.56
N CYS A 52 9.06 17.57 25.78
CA CYS A 52 9.61 17.82 27.11
C CYS A 52 8.68 18.64 28.00
N GLY A 53 7.73 19.39 27.44
CA GLY A 53 6.79 20.20 28.21
C GLY A 53 5.67 19.38 28.83
N THR A 54 5.20 18.35 28.12
CA THR A 54 4.16 17.42 28.60
C THR A 54 4.73 16.12 29.17
N GLU A 55 6.05 15.92 29.09
CA GLU A 55 6.75 14.68 29.45
C GLU A 55 6.09 13.45 28.80
N ALA A 56 5.71 13.57 27.53
CA ALA A 56 5.00 12.54 26.79
C ALA A 56 5.40 12.50 25.31
N ILE A 57 5.01 11.42 24.62
CA ILE A 57 5.14 11.32 23.16
C ILE A 57 4.13 12.25 22.50
N ALA A 58 4.59 13.24 21.75
CA ALA A 58 3.75 14.18 21.02
C ALA A 58 3.34 13.67 19.64
N SER A 59 4.20 12.89 18.97
CA SER A 59 3.85 12.30 17.68
C SER A 59 4.68 11.06 17.36
N VAL A 60 4.16 10.26 16.44
CA VAL A 60 4.83 9.10 15.86
C VAL A 60 4.81 9.26 14.35
N MET A 61 5.98 9.18 13.74
CA MET A 61 6.13 9.15 12.29
C MET A 61 6.58 7.77 11.87
N VAL A 62 5.95 7.23 10.82
CA VAL A 62 6.31 5.95 10.22
C VAL A 62 6.69 6.19 8.77
N ASP A 63 7.83 5.64 8.38
CA ASP A 63 8.33 5.62 7.01
C ASP A 63 8.57 4.16 6.62
N ASN A 64 7.92 3.68 5.57
CA ASN A 64 8.06 2.32 5.08
C ASN A 64 8.48 2.34 3.62
N ASP A 65 9.22 1.33 3.17
CA ASP A 65 9.44 1.07 1.76
C ASP A 65 8.51 -0.05 1.29
N PHE A 66 7.31 0.34 0.85
CA PHE A 66 6.36 -0.58 0.23
C PHE A 66 6.54 -0.62 -1.29
N LEU A 67 7.31 0.30 -1.87
CA LEU A 67 7.55 0.35 -3.31
C LEU A 67 8.44 -0.81 -3.78
N THR A 68 9.59 -0.98 -3.13
CA THR A 68 10.59 -1.99 -3.50
C THR A 68 10.00 -3.41 -3.52
N PRO A 69 9.35 -3.91 -2.46
CA PRO A 69 8.79 -5.27 -2.49
C PRO A 69 7.66 -5.45 -3.51
N ILE A 70 6.89 -4.41 -3.83
CA ILE A 70 5.82 -4.49 -4.85
C ILE A 70 6.43 -4.53 -6.25
N LEU A 71 7.51 -3.77 -6.50
CA LEU A 71 8.26 -3.83 -7.74
C LEU A 71 8.92 -5.20 -7.94
N GLU A 72 9.52 -5.77 -6.90
CA GLU A 72 10.10 -7.12 -6.95
C GLU A 72 9.04 -8.20 -7.22
N LEU A 73 7.86 -8.05 -6.62
CA LEU A 73 6.76 -9.00 -6.77
C LEU A 73 6.13 -8.96 -8.17
N LEU A 74 5.92 -7.77 -8.74
CA LEU A 74 5.26 -7.59 -10.04
C LEU A 74 6.24 -7.66 -11.22
N GLY A 75 7.50 -7.28 -11.00
CA GLY A 75 8.54 -7.24 -12.04
C GLY A 75 8.31 -6.22 -13.15
N SER A 76 7.32 -5.32 -12.99
CA SER A 76 6.92 -4.34 -13.99
C SER A 76 6.61 -2.99 -13.36
N LEU A 77 7.30 -1.95 -13.79
CA LEU A 77 7.05 -0.58 -13.32
C LEU A 77 5.66 -0.08 -13.78
N GLU A 78 5.16 -0.57 -14.91
CA GLU A 78 3.81 -0.24 -15.41
C GLU A 78 2.74 -0.80 -14.46
N GLU A 79 2.86 -2.07 -14.06
CA GLU A 79 1.94 -2.66 -13.08
C GLU A 79 2.05 -1.99 -11.71
N VAL A 80 3.27 -1.62 -11.28
CA VAL A 80 3.50 -0.86 -10.04
C VAL A 80 2.85 0.52 -10.09
N SER A 81 2.91 1.21 -11.23
CA SER A 81 2.24 2.49 -11.43
C SER A 81 0.73 2.33 -11.22
N GLU A 82 0.12 1.32 -11.82
CA GLU A 82 -1.30 1.00 -11.66
C GLU A 82 -1.68 0.72 -10.19
N VAL A 83 -0.80 0.11 -9.40
CA VAL A 83 -1.03 -0.09 -7.96
C VAL A 83 -1.17 1.25 -7.25
N PHE A 84 -0.25 2.19 -7.48
CA PHE A 84 -0.17 3.41 -6.69
C PHE A 84 -0.91 4.61 -7.28
N GLU A 85 -1.27 4.63 -8.56
CA GLU A 85 -1.87 5.81 -9.20
C GLU A 85 -3.15 6.29 -8.49
N HIS A 86 -4.04 5.35 -8.15
CA HIS A 86 -5.31 5.62 -7.48
C HIS A 86 -5.39 5.05 -6.05
N ALA A 87 -4.24 4.68 -5.48
CA ALA A 87 -4.16 4.25 -4.10
C ALA A 87 -4.50 5.39 -3.13
N LEU A 88 -5.10 5.05 -1.99
CA LEU A 88 -5.34 6.00 -0.90
C LEU A 88 -4.07 6.32 -0.10
N VAL A 89 -3.01 5.54 -0.32
CA VAL A 89 -1.71 5.67 0.34
C VAL A 89 -0.60 5.95 -0.68
N SER A 90 0.48 6.56 -0.21
CA SER A 90 1.73 6.67 -0.95
C SER A 90 2.47 5.31 -0.99
N PRO A 91 3.52 5.17 -1.83
CA PRO A 91 4.40 4.00 -1.80
C PRO A 91 5.14 3.78 -0.47
N ASN A 92 5.01 4.72 0.48
CA ASN A 92 5.55 4.58 1.83
C ASN A 92 4.47 4.23 2.88
N LEU A 93 3.27 3.83 2.41
CA LEU A 93 2.08 3.54 3.22
C LEU A 93 1.58 4.71 4.08
N GLN A 94 1.83 5.95 3.63
CA GLN A 94 1.28 7.13 4.28
C GLN A 94 -0.01 7.55 3.56
N TRP A 95 -1.04 7.92 4.31
CA TRP A 95 -2.28 8.44 3.72
C TRP A 95 -1.99 9.64 2.83
N ARG A 96 -2.51 9.62 1.61
CA ARG A 96 -2.46 10.81 0.76
C ARG A 96 -3.38 11.85 1.38
N SER A 97 -2.85 13.05 1.60
CA SER A 97 -3.69 14.17 2.02
C SER A 97 -4.75 14.41 0.94
N ILE A 98 -6.02 14.42 1.34
CA ILE A 98 -7.09 14.90 0.47
C ILE A 98 -6.94 16.42 0.44
N SER A 99 -6.32 16.94 -0.62
CA SER A 99 -6.25 18.38 -0.91
C SER A 99 -7.53 18.86 -1.56
#